data_AF-A0A2P7S8B1-F1
#
_entry.id   AF-A0A2P7S8B1-F1
#
_cell.length_a   1.000
_cell.length_b   1.000
_cell.length_c   1.000
_cell.angle_alpha   90.00
_cell.angle_beta   90.00
_cell.angle_gamma   90.00
#
_symmetry.space_group_name_H-M   'P 1'
#
loop_
_entity.id
_entity.type
_entity.pdbx_description
1 polymer ?
#
loop_
_entity_poly.entity_id
_entity_poly.type
_entity_poly.pdbx_seq_one_letter_code
_entity_poly.pdbx_strand_id
1 'polypeptide(L)' 'MMDHRDRLILALSALIRAEREARMALEQAIADRTFSPDMLARLAGREAIYVSQEDLEAAEAFVLPDPPTGRRGTA' A
#
# COMPACT_ATOMS: atom_id res chain seq x y z
N MET A 1 9.81 20.29 -7.13
CA MET A 1 8.58 19.57 -7.52
C MET A 1 8.76 18.14 -7.05
N MET A 2 7.83 17.54 -6.31
CA MET A 2 7.99 16.16 -5.84
C MET A 2 8.03 15.22 -7.04
N ASP A 3 9.08 14.40 -7.09
CA ASP A 3 9.20 13.38 -8.12
C ASP A 3 8.19 12.24 -7.85
N HIS A 4 8.16 11.29 -8.77
CA HIS A 4 7.18 10.22 -8.74
C HIS A 4 7.42 9.23 -7.59
N ARG A 5 8.70 8.97 -7.26
CA ARG A 5 9.11 8.15 -6.13
C ARG A 5 8.67 8.78 -4.81
N ASP A 6 8.88 10.08 -4.65
CA ASP A 6 8.49 10.82 -3.44
C ASP A 6 6.98 10.72 -3.20
N ARG A 7 6.17 10.79 -4.26
CA ARG A 7 4.72 10.61 -4.18
C ARG A 7 4.33 9.18 -3.78
N LEU A 8 5.00 8.16 -4.32
CA LEU A 8 4.74 6.78 -3.93
C LEU A 8 5.13 6.53 -2.46
N ILE A 9 6.29 7.03 -2.02
CA ILE A 9 6.74 6.91 -0.62
C ILE A 9 5.72 7.55 0.32
N LEU A 10 5.20 8.73 -0.02
CA LEU A 10 4.14 9.38 0.77
C LEU A 10 2.85 8.57 0.80
N ALA A 11 2.41 8.06 -0.36
CA ALA A 11 1.21 7.23 -0.44
C ALA A 11 1.33 5.95 0.40
N LEU A 12 2.46 5.26 0.32
CA LEU A 12 2.74 4.08 1.13
C LEU A 12 2.79 4.42 2.63
N SER A 13 3.41 5.54 2.99
CA SER A 13 3.46 6.00 4.39
C SER A 13 2.06 6.30 4.94
N ALA A 14 1.20 6.92 4.12
CA ALA A 14 -0.19 7.19 4.48
C ALA A 14 -1.01 5.89 4.64
N LEU A 15 -0.81 4.91 3.75
CA LEU A 15 -1.45 3.59 3.82
C LEU A 15 -1.04 2.83 5.09
N ILE A 16 0.25 2.80 5.42
CA ILE A 16 0.76 2.15 6.64
C ILE A 16 0.15 2.81 7.88
N ARG A 17 0.06 4.13 7.91
CA ARG A 17 -0.58 4.84 9.02
C ARG A 17 -2.06 4.47 9.14
N ALA A 18 -2.80 4.47 8.04
CA ALA A 18 -4.22 4.12 8.01
C ALA A 18 -4.46 2.68 8.48
N GLU A 19 -3.58 1.74 8.11
CA GLU A 19 -3.64 0.35 8.56
C GLU A 19 -3.46 0.24 10.07
N ARG A 20 -2.48 0.95 10.64
CA ARG A 20 -2.28 1.00 12.10
C ARG A 20 -3.48 1.59 12.84
N GLU A 21 -4.05 2.68 12.33
CA GLU A 21 -5.24 3.29 12.92
C GLU A 21 -6.46 2.35 12.87
N ALA A 22 -6.67 1.67 11.74
CA ALA A 22 -7.73 0.67 11.60
C ALA A 22 -7.53 -0.53 12.54
N ARG A 23 -6.29 -0.99 12.70
CA ARG A 23 -5.94 -2.08 13.62
C ARG A 23 -6.24 -1.72 15.07
N MET A 24 -5.83 -0.54 15.53
CA MET A 24 -6.13 -0.08 16.89
C MET A 24 -7.64 0.02 17.14
N ALA A 25 -8.40 0.54 16.17
CA ALA A 25 -9.86 0.61 16.29
C ALA A 25 -10.51 -0.78 16.35
N LEU A 26 -10.02 -1.73 15.56
CA LEU A 26 -10.47 -3.13 15.59
C LEU A 26 -10.16 -3.80 16.94
N GLU A 27 -8.93 -3.65 17.45
CA GLU A 27 -8.52 -4.18 18.75
C GLU A 27 -9.41 -3.64 19.88
N GLN A 28 -9.69 -2.33 19.85
CA GLN A 28 -10.55 -1.72 20.85
C GLN A 28 -12.00 -2.19 20.76
N ALA A 29 -12.54 -2.31 19.55
CA ALA A 29 -13.90 -2.81 19.35
C ALA A 29 -14.03 -4.30 19.79
N ILE A 30 -12.98 -5.10 19.63
CA ILE A 30 -12.91 -6.47 20.19
C ILE A 30 -12.92 -6.43 21.73
N ALA A 31 -12.10 -5.57 22.34
CA ALA A 31 -12.04 -5.42 23.80
C ALA A 31 -13.40 -5.01 24.39
N ASP A 32 -14.11 -4.12 23.70
CA ASP A 32 -15.43 -3.62 24.08
C ASP A 32 -16.56 -4.62 23.74
N ARG A 33 -16.24 -5.78 23.14
CA ARG A 33 -17.21 -6.79 22.66
C ARG A 33 -18.32 -6.20 21.77
N THR A 34 -17.98 -5.17 20.98
CA THR A 34 -18.94 -4.45 20.14
C THR A 34 -19.27 -5.18 18.84
N PHE A 35 -18.50 -6.21 18.47
CA PHE A 35 -18.75 -7.01 17.27
C PHE A 35 -19.83 -8.08 17.49
N SER A 36 -20.77 -8.17 16.55
CA SER A 36 -21.67 -9.32 16.49
C SER A 36 -20.95 -10.56 15.93
N PRO A 37 -21.40 -11.78 16.27
CA PRO A 37 -20.85 -13.01 15.71
C PRO A 37 -20.87 -13.06 14.18
N ASP A 38 -21.92 -12.52 13.54
CA ASP A 38 -22.04 -12.43 12.08
C ASP A 38 -20.94 -11.54 11.48
N MET A 39 -20.67 -10.41 12.12
CA MET A 39 -19.62 -9.48 11.67
C MET A 39 -18.23 -10.11 11.78
N LEU A 40 -17.97 -10.87 12.85
CA LEU A 40 -16.72 -11.62 13.02
C LEU A 40 -16.54 -12.71 11.95
N ALA A 41 -17.61 -13.44 11.62
CA ALA A 41 -17.57 -14.45 10.58
C ALA A 41 -17.26 -13.85 9.20
N ARG A 42 -17.84 -12.69 8.89
CA ARG A 42 -17.57 -11.95 7.64
C ARG A 42 -16.13 -11.43 7.57
N LEU A 43 -15.58 -11.00 8.71
CA LEU A 43 -14.18 -10.57 8.77
C LEU A 43 -13.22 -11.75 8.59
N ALA A 44 -13.51 -12.90 9.20
CA ALA A 44 -12.71 -14.12 9.09
C ALA A 44 -12.72 -14.74 7.69
N GLY A 45 -13.81 -14.57 6.93
CA GLY A 45 -13.92 -15.06 5.55
C GLY A 45 -13.24 -14.18 4.49
N ARG A 46 -12.64 -13.04 4.87
CA ARG A 46 -11.98 -12.15 3.92
C ARG A 46 -10.59 -12.71 3.57
N GLU A 47 -10.36 -12.98 2.30
CA GLU A 47 -9.07 -13.44 1.81
C GLU A 47 -7.98 -12.38 2.07
N ALA A 48 -6.81 -12.85 2.52
CA ALA A 48 -5.65 -11.99 2.62
C ALA A 48 -5.23 -11.55 1.20
N ILE A 49 -5.01 -10.25 1.01
CA ILE A 49 -4.43 -9.75 -0.23
C ILE A 49 -2.95 -10.11 -0.20
N TYR A 50 -2.56 -11.09 -1.01
CA TYR A 50 -1.17 -11.43 -1.22
C TYR A 50 -0.60 -10.49 -2.27
N VAL A 51 0.43 -9.73 -1.90
CA VAL A 51 1.26 -9.01 -2.88
C VAL A 51 2.19 -10.04 -3.51
N SER A 52 2.02 -10.29 -4.81
CA SER A 52 2.87 -11.19 -5.56
C SER A 52 4.22 -10.54 -5.89
N GLN A 53 5.18 -11.35 -6.35
CA GLN A 53 6.46 -10.82 -6.82
C GLN A 53 6.29 -9.93 -8.05
N GLU A 54 5.32 -10.23 -8.93
CA GLU A 54 4.99 -9.41 -10.10
C GLU A 54 4.47 -8.01 -9.70
N ASP A 55 3.65 -7.93 -8.65
CA ASP A 55 3.19 -6.65 -8.10
C ASP A 55 4.35 -5.80 -7.58
N LEU A 56 5.37 -6.46 -7.01
CA LEU A 56 6.57 -5.80 -6.51
C LEU A 56 7.43 -5.26 -7.66
N GLU A 57 7.67 -6.07 -8.68
CA GLU A 57 8.43 -5.70 -9.88
C GLU A 57 7.76 -4.54 -10.63
N ALA A 58 6.42 -4.56 -10.73
CA ALA A 58 5.65 -3.46 -11.31
C ALA A 58 5.79 -2.16 -10.51
N ALA A 59 5.78 -2.23 -9.18
CA ALA A 59 5.99 -1.08 -8.31
C ALA A 59 7.43 -0.52 -8.41
N GLU A 60 8.44 -1.38 -8.54
CA GLU A 60 9.83 -0.98 -8.74
C GLU A 60 10.03 -0.28 -10.10
N ALA A 61 9.50 -0.86 -11.17
CA ALA A 61 9.54 -0.29 -12.52
C ALA A 61 8.89 1.10 -12.58
N PHE A 62 7.82 1.31 -11.83
CA PHE A 62 7.15 2.61 -11.71
C PHE A 62 8.04 3.66 -11.05
N VAL A 63 8.88 3.28 -10.09
CA VAL A 63 9.77 4.20 -9.34
C VAL A 63 11.05 4.55 -10.10
N LEU A 64 11.49 3.69 -11.03
CA LEU A 64 12.73 3.90 -11.78
C LEU A 64 12.65 5.19 -12.63
N PRO A 65 13.65 6.10 -12.52
CA PRO A 65 13.69 7.31 -13.33
C PRO A 65 13.87 6.95 -14.82
N ASP A 66 13.25 7.75 -15.70
CA ASP A 66 13.43 7.62 -17.15
C ASP A 66 14.93 7.61 -17.50
N PRO A 67 15.39 6.68 -18.36
CA PRO A 67 16.77 6.66 -18.79
C PRO A 67 17.13 8.00 -19.45
N PRO A 68 18.34 8.55 -19.23
CA PRO A 68 18.73 9.82 -19.80
C PRO A 68 18.63 9.71 -21.33
N THR A 69 17.64 10.40 -21.90
CA THR A 69 17.42 10.46 -23.35
C THR A 69 18.70 10.97 -23.99
N GLY A 70 19.47 10.07 -24.60
CA GLY A 70 20.74 10.40 -25.21
C GLY A 70 20.55 11.48 -26.27
N ARG A 71 21.18 12.64 -26.08
CA ARG A 71 21.45 13.58 -27.18
C ARG A 71 22.32 12.83 -28.18
N ARG A 72 21.72 12.29 -29.23
CA ARG A 72 22.41 12.07 -30.50
C ARG A 72 22.78 13.45 -31.03
N GLY A 73 23.99 13.88 -30.68
CA GLY A 73 24.66 14.99 -31.34
C GLY A 73 24.88 14.60 -32.78
N THR A 74 24.12 15.22 -33.68
CA THR A 74 24.48 15.36 -35.08
C THR A 74 25.60 16.41 -35.15
N ALA A 75 26.80 15.99 -35.55
CA ALA A 75 27.82 16.83 -36.16
C ALA A 75 28.71 15.93 -37.02
#